data_AF-A0A3L7RTL5-F1
#
_entry.id   AF-A0A3L7RTL5-F1
#
_cell.length_a   1.000
_cell.length_b   1.000
_cell.length_c   1.000
_cell.angle_alpha   90.00
_cell.angle_beta   90.00
_cell.angle_gamma   90.00
#
_symmetry.space_group_name_H-M   'P 1'
#
loop_
_entity.id
_entity.type
_entity.pdbx_description
1 polymer ?
#
loop_
_entity_poly.entity_id
_entity_poly.type
_entity_poly.pdbx_seq_one_letter_code
_entity_poly.pdbx_strand_id
1 'polypeptide(L)'
;MQKRSLLLSPAQTLSPAQKRSGFTLLELLIVLAIILVIAGMVVPNLIGSQKTANERIAFTLVKEMEKAAGNYATDHDGEYFKGNGTEAWQAMINPPAYKGRKLRPYLEEVPIDPWGNPLQYEWNGDGHSKKQNALKPAIWSTGSDGQGDGTNSGGTALNNWTPAASNAGN
;
A
#
# COMPACT_ATOMS: atom_id res chain seq x y z
N MET A 1 4.60 74.06 -81.33
CA MET A 1 5.27 74.22 -80.02
C MET A 1 4.53 73.37 -79.00
N GLN A 2 5.27 72.83 -78.01
CA GLN A 2 4.83 72.03 -76.85
C GLN A 2 4.56 70.54 -77.08
N LYS A 3 4.96 69.61 -76.22
CA LYS A 3 6.12 69.43 -75.31
C LYS A 3 6.05 67.93 -75.00
N ARG A 4 7.10 67.15 -75.28
CA ARG A 4 7.13 65.71 -74.94
C ARG A 4 7.33 65.56 -73.44
N SER A 5 6.32 65.06 -72.74
CA SER A 5 6.41 64.64 -71.33
C SER A 5 6.81 63.16 -71.27
N LEU A 6 8.04 62.90 -70.83
CA LEU A 6 8.62 61.58 -70.64
C LEU A 6 8.07 60.95 -69.35
N LEU A 7 7.49 59.75 -69.47
CA LEU A 7 7.05 58.91 -68.36
C LEU A 7 8.28 58.28 -67.68
N LEU A 8 8.59 58.70 -66.45
CA LEU A 8 9.52 57.98 -65.59
C LEU A 8 8.73 56.90 -64.82
N SER A 9 8.89 55.64 -65.24
CA SER A 9 8.31 54.49 -64.56
C SER A 9 9.16 54.14 -63.32
N PRO A 10 8.56 53.99 -62.12
CA PRO A 10 9.33 53.63 -60.93
C PRO A 10 9.75 52.15 -60.99
N ALA A 11 11.05 51.91 -60.82
CA ALA A 11 11.60 50.57 -60.65
C ALA A 11 11.10 49.97 -59.33
N GLN A 12 10.34 48.87 -59.40
CA GLN A 12 9.86 48.15 -58.22
C GLN A 12 11.01 47.33 -57.61
N THR A 13 11.41 47.69 -56.39
CA THR A 13 12.30 46.90 -55.53
C THR A 13 11.59 45.64 -55.05
N LEU A 14 12.01 44.47 -55.54
CA LEU A 14 11.51 43.17 -55.11
C LEU A 14 11.97 42.87 -53.68
N SER A 15 11.03 42.79 -52.75
CA SER A 15 11.29 42.36 -51.36
C SER A 15 11.59 40.85 -51.33
N PRO A 16 12.61 40.38 -50.58
CA PRO A 16 12.92 38.95 -50.50
C PRO A 16 11.80 38.21 -49.75
N ALA A 17 11.21 37.20 -50.41
CA ALA A 17 10.20 36.35 -49.81
C ALA A 17 10.79 35.56 -48.64
N GLN A 18 10.24 35.79 -47.45
CA GLN A 18 10.62 35.09 -46.23
C GLN A 18 10.28 33.59 -46.39
N LYS A 19 11.30 32.72 -46.50
CA LYS A 19 11.09 31.27 -46.61
C LYS A 19 10.39 30.78 -45.35
N ARG A 20 9.16 30.27 -45.51
CA ARG A 20 8.46 29.54 -44.45
C ARG A 20 9.16 28.20 -44.25
N SER A 21 9.79 27.97 -43.10
CA SER A 21 10.25 26.63 -42.73
C SER A 21 9.04 25.78 -42.35
N GLY A 22 8.77 24.73 -43.14
CA GLY A 22 7.79 23.71 -42.80
C GLY A 22 8.38 22.66 -41.86
N PHE A 23 7.53 22.05 -41.04
CA PHE A 23 7.88 20.92 -40.19
C PHE A 23 8.22 19.70 -41.06
N THR A 24 9.34 19.02 -40.80
CA THR A 24 9.69 17.82 -41.58
C THR A 24 9.00 16.58 -41.00
N LEU A 25 8.62 15.63 -41.86
CA LEU A 25 8.11 14.32 -41.41
C LEU A 25 9.14 13.58 -40.54
N LEU A 26 10.42 13.83 -40.83
CA LEU A 26 11.54 13.22 -40.13
C LEU A 26 11.64 13.72 -38.69
N GLU A 27 11.41 15.01 -38.43
CA GLU A 27 11.34 15.55 -37.06
C GLU A 27 10.22 14.91 -36.25
N LEU A 28 9.03 14.72 -36.85
CA LEU A 28 7.94 14.03 -36.16
C LEU A 28 8.31 12.57 -35.85
N LEU A 29 8.96 11.88 -36.79
CA LEU A 29 9.31 10.47 -36.67
C LEU A 29 10.32 10.25 -35.55
N ILE A 30 11.37 11.09 -35.47
CA ILE A 30 12.36 11.02 -34.39
C ILE A 30 11.72 11.30 -33.03
N VAL A 31 10.83 12.30 -32.94
CA VAL A 31 10.13 12.62 -31.68
C VAL A 31 9.28 11.44 -31.22
N LEU A 32 8.50 10.83 -32.11
CA LEU A 32 7.69 9.66 -31.78
C LEU A 32 8.56 8.47 -31.37
N ALA A 33 9.69 8.25 -32.05
CA ALA A 33 10.62 7.19 -31.69
C ALA A 33 11.17 7.36 -30.26
N ILE A 34 11.57 8.58 -29.88
CA ILE A 34 12.06 8.87 -28.52
C ILE A 34 10.95 8.69 -27.48
N ILE A 35 9.72 9.13 -27.77
CA ILE A 35 8.56 8.95 -26.87
C ILE A 35 8.28 7.46 -26.65
N LEU A 36 8.31 6.62 -27.68
CA LEU A 36 8.08 5.18 -27.56
C LEU A 36 9.16 4.50 -26.71
N VAL A 37 10.43 4.89 -26.85
CA VAL A 37 11.53 4.37 -26.03
C VAL A 37 11.35 4.76 -24.55
N ILE A 38 11.07 6.03 -24.26
CA ILE A 38 10.87 6.51 -22.89
C ILE A 38 9.61 5.87 -22.28
N ALA A 39 8.51 5.81 -23.02
CA ALA A 39 7.26 5.20 -22.56
C ALA A 39 7.43 3.72 -22.19
N GLY A 40 8.27 2.98 -22.92
CA GLY A 40 8.60 1.59 -22.60
C GLY A 40 9.43 1.42 -21.32
N MET A 41 10.25 2.41 -20.95
CA MET A 41 11.16 2.32 -19.78
C MET A 41 10.53 2.73 -18.45
N VAL A 42 9.46 3.54 -18.44
CA VAL A 42 8.90 4.13 -17.20
C VAL A 42 7.90 3.21 -16.46
N VAL A 43 7.40 2.16 -17.10
CA VAL A 43 6.32 1.31 -16.56
C VAL A 43 6.69 0.38 -15.38
N PRO A 44 7.86 -0.27 -15.30
CA PRO A 44 7.98 -1.49 -14.47
C PRO A 44 8.21 -1.26 -12.97
N ASN A 45 8.46 -0.03 -12.48
CA ASN A 45 8.99 0.17 -11.12
C ASN A 45 7.96 0.30 -9.98
N LEU A 46 6.65 0.22 -10.23
CA LEU A 46 5.62 0.54 -9.22
C LEU A 46 5.06 -0.68 -8.47
N ILE A 47 5.15 -1.88 -9.02
CA ILE A 47 4.36 -3.03 -8.53
C ILE A 47 5.00 -3.71 -7.31
N GLY A 48 6.34 -3.78 -7.27
CA GLY A 48 7.06 -4.48 -6.19
C GLY A 48 7.03 -3.76 -4.85
N SER A 49 7.08 -2.42 -4.85
CA SER A 49 7.15 -1.61 -3.63
C SER A 49 5.86 -1.62 -2.82
N GLN A 50 4.70 -1.61 -3.50
CA GLN A 50 3.39 -1.62 -2.84
C GLN A 50 3.14 -2.92 -2.08
N LYS A 51 3.54 -4.07 -2.65
CA LYS A 51 3.37 -5.37 -2.00
C LYS A 51 4.13 -5.43 -0.67
N THR A 52 5.41 -5.09 -0.69
CA THR A 52 6.26 -5.06 0.51
C THR A 52 5.77 -4.03 1.53
N ALA A 53 5.24 -2.89 1.09
CA ALA A 53 4.65 -1.90 1.98
C ALA A 53 3.41 -2.45 2.69
N ASN A 54 2.50 -3.10 1.96
CA ASN A 54 1.31 -3.72 2.53
C ASN A 54 1.68 -4.83 3.54
N GLU A 55 2.64 -5.70 3.20
CA GLU A 55 3.12 -6.73 4.13
C GLU A 55 3.66 -6.14 5.44
N ARG A 56 4.43 -5.04 5.36
CA ARG A 56 4.94 -4.34 6.55
C ARG A 56 3.83 -3.70 7.37
N ILE A 57 2.84 -3.08 6.73
CA ILE A 57 1.69 -2.47 7.43
C ILE A 57 0.90 -3.57 8.15
N ALA A 58 0.61 -4.68 7.47
CA ALA A 58 -0.09 -5.82 8.06
C ALA A 58 0.68 -6.39 9.27
N PHE A 59 1.99 -6.56 9.17
CA PHE A 59 2.81 -7.02 10.28
C PHE A 59 2.78 -6.06 11.49
N THR A 60 2.90 -4.76 11.25
CA THR A 60 2.79 -3.73 12.29
C THR A 60 1.42 -3.80 12.97
N LEU A 61 0.35 -3.90 12.18
CA LEU A 61 -1.01 -3.99 12.69
C LEU A 61 -1.20 -5.23 13.58
N VAL A 62 -0.69 -6.40 13.16
CA VAL A 62 -0.71 -7.62 13.98
C VAL A 62 0.00 -7.40 15.32
N LYS A 63 1.14 -6.70 15.34
CA LYS A 63 1.88 -6.39 16.57
C LYS A 63 1.17 -5.38 17.45
N GLU A 64 0.45 -4.42 16.88
CA GLU A 64 -0.40 -3.49 17.62
C GLU A 64 -1.56 -4.24 18.27
N MET A 65 -2.20 -5.15 17.54
CA MET A 65 -3.29 -5.98 18.07
C MET A 65 -2.81 -6.96 19.14
N GLU A 66 -1.59 -7.49 19.02
CA GLU A 66 -0.97 -8.29 20.10
C GLU A 66 -0.85 -7.46 21.39
N LYS A 67 -0.47 -6.18 21.30
CA LYS A 67 -0.40 -5.29 22.47
C LYS A 67 -1.79 -4.99 23.03
N ALA A 68 -2.77 -4.72 22.17
CA ALA A 68 -4.14 -4.47 22.60
C ALA A 68 -4.73 -5.68 23.35
N ALA A 69 -4.51 -6.89 22.82
CA ALA A 69 -4.88 -8.14 23.48
C ALA A 69 -4.14 -8.32 24.82
N GLY A 70 -2.86 -7.92 24.91
CA GLY A 70 -2.10 -7.92 26.17
C GLY A 70 -2.65 -6.95 27.21
N ASN A 71 -3.12 -5.77 26.79
CA ASN A 71 -3.77 -4.80 27.66
C ASN A 71 -5.10 -5.36 28.19
N TYR A 72 -5.90 -5.97 27.31
CA TYR A 72 -7.11 -6.69 27.71
C TYR A 72 -6.78 -7.74 28.77
N ALA A 73 -5.77 -8.59 28.52
CA ALA A 73 -5.38 -9.63 29.47
C ALA A 73 -4.95 -9.05 30.82
N THR A 74 -4.22 -7.94 30.83
CA THR A 74 -3.78 -7.27 32.07
C THR A 74 -4.95 -6.87 32.96
N ASP A 75 -6.04 -6.36 32.37
CA ASP A 75 -7.24 -5.98 33.11
C ASP A 75 -8.12 -7.18 33.53
N HIS A 76 -7.86 -8.36 32.94
CA HIS A 76 -8.55 -9.63 33.16
C HIS A 76 -7.65 -10.68 33.85
N ASP A 77 -6.81 -10.25 34.80
CA ASP A 77 -5.93 -11.12 35.60
C ASP A 77 -4.97 -12.00 34.80
N GLY A 78 -4.54 -11.51 33.64
CA GLY A 78 -3.67 -12.22 32.71
C GLY A 78 -4.40 -13.13 31.72
N GLU A 79 -5.74 -13.16 31.72
CA GLU A 79 -6.53 -13.97 30.79
C GLU A 79 -6.89 -13.21 29.52
N TYR A 80 -6.46 -13.75 28.38
CA TYR A 80 -6.90 -13.28 27.06
C TYR A 80 -8.37 -13.67 26.79
N PHE A 81 -8.98 -13.02 25.81
CA PHE A 81 -10.32 -13.37 25.38
C PHE A 81 -10.35 -14.77 24.77
N LYS A 82 -11.25 -15.63 25.25
CA LYS A 82 -11.35 -17.06 24.88
C LYS A 82 -12.37 -17.30 23.76
N GLY A 83 -12.28 -16.53 22.69
CA GLY A 83 -13.13 -16.68 21.50
C GLY A 83 -12.34 -16.45 20.23
N ASN A 84 -13.02 -16.42 19.08
CA ASN A 84 -12.38 -16.42 17.77
C ASN A 84 -12.94 -15.34 16.85
N GLY A 85 -12.16 -14.97 15.84
CA GLY A 85 -12.55 -14.05 14.78
C GLY A 85 -12.97 -12.66 15.30
N THR A 86 -13.98 -12.08 14.65
CA THR A 86 -14.43 -10.72 14.93
C THR A 86 -15.04 -10.54 16.31
N GLU A 87 -15.57 -11.60 16.92
CA GLU A 87 -16.16 -11.53 18.27
C GLU A 87 -15.12 -11.12 19.31
N ALA A 88 -13.87 -11.57 19.15
CA ALA A 88 -12.77 -11.17 20.02
C ALA A 88 -12.50 -9.66 19.92
N TRP A 89 -12.51 -9.10 18.71
CA TRP A 89 -12.34 -7.66 18.51
C TRP A 89 -13.51 -6.86 19.09
N GLN A 90 -14.75 -7.35 18.91
CA GLN A 90 -15.93 -6.70 19.49
C GLN A 90 -15.88 -6.67 21.02
N ALA A 91 -15.41 -7.75 21.66
CA ALA A 91 -15.20 -7.79 23.10
C ALA A 91 -14.11 -6.83 23.58
N MET A 92 -13.17 -6.43 22.73
CA MET A 92 -12.16 -5.44 23.08
C MET A 92 -12.60 -4.00 22.77
N ILE A 93 -13.49 -3.79 21.79
CA ILE A 93 -14.12 -2.48 21.50
C ILE A 93 -15.14 -2.14 22.59
N ASN A 94 -16.00 -3.09 22.96
CA ASN A 94 -17.03 -2.93 23.98
C ASN A 94 -16.80 -3.95 25.11
N PRO A 95 -15.77 -3.75 25.95
CA PRO A 95 -15.45 -4.72 26.98
C PRO A 95 -16.56 -4.80 28.03
N PRO A 96 -17.01 -6.03 28.39
CA PRO A 96 -17.94 -6.21 29.48
C PRO A 96 -17.30 -5.76 30.79
N ALA A 97 -18.12 -5.44 31.79
CA ALA A 97 -17.62 -5.16 33.12
C ALA A 97 -16.92 -6.40 33.68
N TYR A 98 -15.71 -6.22 34.21
CA TYR A 98 -14.93 -7.31 34.82
C TYR A 98 -14.83 -7.09 36.32
N LYS A 99 -15.30 -8.07 37.11
CA LYS A 99 -15.33 -8.00 38.59
C LYS A 99 -15.92 -6.69 39.13
N GLY A 100 -17.01 -6.22 38.50
CA GLY A 100 -17.71 -4.99 38.89
C GLY A 100 -17.01 -3.69 38.45
N ARG A 101 -15.88 -3.76 37.75
CA ARG A 101 -15.17 -2.60 37.18
C ARG A 101 -15.61 -2.40 35.74
N LYS A 102 -15.95 -1.15 35.40
CA LYS A 102 -16.16 -0.75 34.01
C LYS A 102 -14.81 -0.52 33.35
N LEU A 103 -14.56 -1.22 32.24
CA LEU A 103 -13.33 -1.11 31.47
C LEU A 103 -13.50 -0.10 30.34
N ARG A 104 -12.39 0.51 29.92
CA ARG A 104 -12.37 1.38 28.73
C ARG A 104 -12.17 0.51 27.48
N PRO A 105 -12.70 0.91 26.32
CA PRO A 105 -12.37 0.27 25.04
C PRO A 105 -10.85 0.16 24.85
N TYR A 106 -10.39 -1.00 24.40
CA TYR A 106 -8.98 -1.24 24.05
C TYR A 106 -8.72 -0.93 22.57
N LEU A 107 -9.77 -1.01 21.74
CA LEU A 107 -9.76 -0.67 20.32
C LEU A 107 -10.95 0.25 20.03
N GLU A 108 -10.82 1.06 18.99
CA GLU A 108 -11.91 1.91 18.48
C GLU A 108 -12.75 1.18 17.44
N GLU A 109 -12.11 0.35 16.61
CA GLU A 109 -12.74 -0.37 15.52
C GLU A 109 -12.10 -1.75 15.30
N VAL A 110 -12.76 -2.56 14.47
CA VAL A 110 -12.22 -3.88 14.11
C VAL A 110 -10.99 -3.66 13.23
N PRO A 111 -9.83 -4.26 13.56
CA PRO A 111 -8.62 -4.11 12.78
C PRO A 111 -8.77 -4.76 11.41
N ILE A 112 -8.53 -3.98 10.36
CA ILE A 112 -8.58 -4.41 8.95
C ILE A 112 -7.17 -4.32 8.36
N ASP A 113 -6.76 -5.36 7.65
CA ASP A 113 -5.47 -5.41 6.97
C ASP A 113 -5.43 -4.54 5.70
N PRO A 114 -4.25 -4.30 5.10
CA PRO A 114 -4.11 -3.46 3.91
C PRO A 114 -4.84 -3.95 2.66
N TRP A 115 -5.36 -5.18 2.68
CA TRP A 115 -6.14 -5.77 1.60
C TRP A 115 -7.65 -5.75 1.88
N GLY A 116 -8.06 -5.16 3.00
CA GLY A 116 -9.46 -4.99 3.38
C GLY A 116 -10.03 -6.17 4.17
N ASN A 117 -9.21 -7.13 4.60
CA ASN A 117 -9.68 -8.28 5.36
C ASN A 117 -9.56 -8.02 6.87
N PRO A 118 -10.57 -8.37 7.69
CA PRO A 118 -10.43 -8.32 9.13
C PRO A 118 -9.27 -9.22 9.61
N LEU A 119 -8.51 -8.72 10.59
CA LEU A 119 -7.51 -9.56 11.23
C LEU A 119 -8.17 -10.76 11.90
N GLN A 120 -7.51 -11.89 11.80
CA GLN A 120 -7.94 -13.11 12.45
C GLN A 120 -7.43 -13.13 13.89
N TYR A 121 -8.28 -13.62 14.78
CA TYR A 121 -7.96 -13.87 16.18
C TYR A 121 -8.38 -15.30 16.48
N GLU A 122 -7.52 -16.06 17.13
CA GLU A 122 -7.87 -17.39 17.61
C GLU A 122 -7.31 -17.63 19.01
N TRP A 123 -8.18 -18.11 19.89
CA TRP A 123 -7.79 -18.67 21.17
C TRP A 123 -8.00 -20.18 21.15
N ASN A 124 -6.90 -20.93 21.08
CA ASN A 124 -6.90 -22.38 21.07
C ASN A 124 -6.61 -23.02 22.44
N GLY A 125 -6.52 -22.23 23.52
CA GLY A 125 -6.22 -22.71 24.89
C GLY A 125 -4.76 -23.14 25.12
N ASP A 126 -4.08 -23.63 24.08
CA ASP A 126 -2.70 -24.11 24.13
C ASP A 126 -1.67 -23.05 23.69
N GLY A 127 -2.13 -21.87 23.26
CA GLY A 127 -1.33 -20.92 22.52
C GLY A 127 -1.01 -21.45 21.11
N HIS A 128 -0.76 -20.57 20.15
CA HIS A 128 -0.46 -20.99 18.77
C HIS A 128 0.95 -21.53 18.55
N SER A 129 1.66 -21.87 19.62
CA SER A 129 2.96 -22.50 19.52
C SER A 129 3.11 -23.64 20.52
N LYS A 130 3.20 -24.86 19.99
CA LYS A 130 3.72 -26.04 20.72
C LYS A 130 5.17 -25.88 21.17
N LYS A 131 5.79 -24.72 20.91
CA LYS A 131 7.14 -24.37 21.36
C LYS A 131 7.08 -23.01 22.06
N GLN A 132 7.26 -23.03 23.38
CA GLN A 132 7.49 -21.89 24.28
C GLN A 132 6.21 -21.19 24.77
N ASN A 133 5.76 -21.55 25.98
CA ASN A 133 5.30 -20.64 27.05
C ASN A 133 4.65 -19.30 26.67
N ALA A 134 3.75 -19.27 25.68
CA ALA A 134 2.98 -18.09 25.36
C ALA A 134 1.51 -18.49 25.36
N LEU A 135 0.88 -18.33 26.53
CA LEU A 135 -0.57 -18.26 26.71
C LEU A 135 -1.11 -17.00 25.99
N LYS A 136 -0.84 -16.85 24.69
CA LYS A 136 -1.22 -15.72 23.85
C LYS A 136 -2.07 -16.23 22.68
N PRO A 137 -3.09 -15.47 22.26
CA PRO A 137 -3.89 -15.81 21.09
C PRO A 137 -3.08 -15.72 19.80
N ALA A 138 -3.45 -16.48 18.77
CA ALA A 138 -2.97 -16.19 17.42
C ALA A 138 -3.65 -14.95 16.91
N ILE A 139 -2.84 -14.09 16.30
CA ILE A 139 -3.33 -12.96 15.54
C ILE A 139 -2.59 -12.96 14.22
N TRP A 140 -3.32 -12.92 13.11
CA TRP A 140 -2.74 -12.88 11.78
C TRP A 140 -3.60 -12.14 10.77
N SER A 141 -2.96 -11.70 9.68
CA SER A 141 -3.63 -11.23 8.48
C SER A 141 -3.74 -12.36 7.47
N THR A 142 -4.88 -12.43 6.77
CA THR A 142 -5.10 -13.38 5.68
C THR A 142 -4.36 -12.99 4.41
N GLY A 143 -3.72 -11.83 4.35
CA GLY A 143 -2.97 -11.38 3.18
C GLY A 143 -3.86 -10.98 2.00
N SER A 144 -3.23 -10.87 0.83
CA SER A 144 -3.89 -10.39 -0.40
C SER A 144 -4.98 -11.29 -0.96
N ASP A 145 -4.97 -12.57 -0.61
CA ASP A 145 -5.93 -13.57 -1.12
C ASP A 145 -7.15 -13.76 -0.19
N GLY A 146 -7.15 -13.14 0.99
CA GLY A 146 -8.21 -13.27 1.98
C GLY A 146 -8.34 -14.66 2.59
N GLN A 147 -7.44 -15.59 2.28
CA GLN A 147 -7.50 -17.01 2.68
C GLN A 147 -6.20 -17.50 3.33
N GLY A 148 -5.18 -16.65 3.43
CA GLY A 148 -3.93 -16.98 4.08
C GLY A 148 -4.06 -17.35 5.56
N ASP A 149 -3.23 -18.28 5.99
CA ASP A 149 -3.06 -18.72 7.37
C ASP A 149 -2.03 -17.87 8.15
N GLY A 150 -1.61 -16.75 7.55
CA GLY A 150 -0.60 -15.85 8.11
C GLY A 150 0.81 -16.40 8.09
N THR A 151 1.07 -17.59 7.52
CA THR A 151 2.37 -18.26 7.69
C THR A 151 3.46 -17.72 6.78
N ASN A 152 3.18 -17.25 5.56
CA ASN A 152 4.18 -16.59 4.68
C ASN A 152 3.54 -15.80 3.53
N SER A 153 3.74 -14.48 3.48
CA SER A 153 3.48 -13.64 2.29
C SER A 153 4.77 -12.92 1.92
N GLY A 154 5.37 -13.26 0.77
CA GLY A 154 6.56 -12.55 0.28
C GLY A 154 7.82 -12.67 1.15
N GLY A 155 7.92 -13.71 1.99
CA GLY A 155 9.04 -13.91 2.93
C GLY A 155 8.83 -13.30 4.31
N THR A 156 7.74 -12.56 4.54
CA THR A 156 7.35 -12.06 5.87
C THR A 156 6.12 -12.82 6.37
N ALA A 157 6.22 -13.44 7.55
CA ALA A 157 5.05 -13.95 8.26
C ALA A 157 4.18 -12.79 8.77
N LEU A 158 2.90 -12.80 8.41
CA LEU A 158 1.91 -11.78 8.78
C LEU A 158 1.17 -12.19 10.05
N ASN A 159 1.92 -12.66 11.05
CA ASN A 159 1.37 -13.25 12.26
C ASN A 159 2.18 -12.84 13.51
N ASN A 160 1.67 -13.17 14.70
CA ASN A 160 2.31 -12.81 15.97
C ASN A 160 3.22 -13.91 16.56
N TRP A 161 3.12 -15.17 16.14
CA TRP A 161 3.88 -16.31 16.69
C TRP A 161 5.19 -16.61 15.95
N THR A 162 5.32 -16.21 14.69
CA THR A 162 6.57 -16.37 13.93
C THR A 162 7.53 -15.24 14.30
N PRO A 163 8.76 -15.55 14.77
CA PRO A 163 9.77 -14.53 15.04
C PRO A 163 10.10 -13.70 13.80
N ALA A 164 10.29 -12.39 13.97
CA ALA A 164 10.69 -11.52 12.85
C ALA A 164 12.01 -11.96 12.18
N ALA A 165 12.87 -12.69 12.89
CA ALA A 165 14.14 -13.19 12.38
C ALA A 165 14.00 -14.37 11.40
N SER A 166 12.93 -15.17 11.47
CA SER A 166 12.68 -16.24 10.46
C SER A 166 12.15 -15.68 9.14
N ASN A 167 11.81 -14.39 9.10
CA ASN A 167 11.39 -13.67 7.90
C ASN A 167 12.56 -13.02 7.14
N ALA A 168 13.78 -13.10 7.69
CA ALA A 168 15.01 -12.65 7.06
C ALA A 168 15.75 -13.84 6.41
N GLY A 169 15.09 -14.51 5.48
CA GLY A 169 15.72 -15.51 4.63
C GLY A 169 16.33 -14.86 3.38
N ASN A 170 17.66 -14.78 3.38
CA ASN A 170 18.59 -14.89 2.24
C ASN A 170 18.04 -14.68 0.82
#